data_AF-A0A7K9C109-F1
#
_entry.id   AF-A0A7K9C109-F1
#
_cell.length_a   1.000
_cell.length_b   1.000
_cell.length_c   1.000
_cell.angle_alpha   90.00
_cell.angle_beta   90.00
_cell.angle_gamma   90.00
#
_symmetry.space_group_name_H-M   'P 1'
#
loop_
_entity.id
_entity.type
_entity.pdbx_description
1 polymer ?
#
loop_
_entity_poly.entity_id
_entity_poly.type
_entity_poly.pdbx_seq_one_letter_code
_entity_poly.pdbx_strand_id
1 'polypeptide(L)'
;CAPLWSQTCGTSVFSTGICTRLDPALRPLETLAPAAQRCATYMDIVIVLDGSNSIYPWHEVQTFLTNILRKFFIGPGQSQVGVLQYGERAVQEWALDQYQTVQEVMEAARNISRQEGRETRTALAIHWA
;
A
#
# COMPACT_ATOMS: atom_id res chain seq x y z
N CYS A 1 21.88 21.11 19.20
CA CYS A 1 20.60 20.86 18.50
C CYS A 1 20.72 21.30 17.06
N ALA A 2 20.09 20.58 16.13
CA ALA A 2 19.95 20.94 14.72
C ALA A 2 18.46 21.23 14.43
N PRO A 3 18.02 22.49 14.50
CA PRO A 3 16.61 22.86 14.38
C PRO A 3 16.07 22.70 12.95
N LEU A 4 16.96 22.71 11.94
CA LEU A 4 16.61 22.52 10.53
C LEU A 4 16.73 21.07 10.07
N TRP A 5 16.92 20.13 11.01
CA TRP A 5 16.85 18.73 10.66
C TRP A 5 15.43 18.41 10.17
N SER A 6 15.35 17.81 9.00
CA SER A 6 14.11 17.48 8.33
C SER A 6 14.09 16.02 7.91
N GLN A 7 12.88 15.47 7.86
CA GLN A 7 12.61 14.12 7.39
C GLN A 7 11.62 14.16 6.25
N THR A 8 11.79 13.26 5.29
CA THR A 8 10.87 13.14 4.15
C THR A 8 9.87 12.03 4.43
N CYS A 9 8.58 12.34 4.31
CA CYS A 9 7.50 11.35 4.31
C CYS A 9 6.78 11.41 2.96
N GLY A 10 6.97 10.40 2.11
CA GLY A 10 6.45 10.42 0.75
C GLY A 10 7.05 11.57 -0.06
N THR A 11 6.22 12.49 -0.55
CA THR A 11 6.64 13.70 -1.28
C THR A 11 6.77 14.95 -0.40
N SER A 12 6.46 14.84 0.89
CA SER A 12 6.46 15.96 1.83
C SER A 12 7.70 15.96 2.72
N VAL A 13 8.20 17.14 3.05
CA VAL A 13 9.35 17.34 3.95
C VAL A 13 8.86 17.97 5.26
N PHE A 14 9.19 17.35 6.38
CA PHE A 14 8.80 17.80 7.72
C PHE A 14 10.05 18.18 8.51
N SER A 15 10.17 19.46 8.87
CA SER A 15 11.25 19.97 9.71
C SER A 15 10.84 19.89 11.18
N THR A 16 11.35 18.89 11.89
CA THR A 16 10.98 18.61 13.28
C THR A 16 12.10 18.99 14.26
N GLY A 17 13.32 19.16 13.76
CA GLY A 17 14.52 19.37 14.54
C GLY A 17 14.98 18.12 15.31
N ILE A 18 16.27 18.07 15.63
CA ILE A 18 16.86 17.03 16.48
C ILE A 18 17.83 17.62 17.50
N CYS A 19 17.81 17.12 18.72
CA CYS A 19 18.74 17.50 19.78
C CYS A 19 19.47 16.27 20.29
N THR A 20 20.75 16.39 20.61
CA THR A 20 21.48 15.33 21.32
C THR A 20 22.11 15.93 22.56
N ARG A 21 22.04 15.22 23.68
CA ARG A 21 22.74 15.53 24.92
C ARG A 21 24.08 14.83 24.89
N LEU A 22 25.15 15.58 25.13
CA LEU A 22 26.52 15.05 25.16
C LEU A 22 27.03 14.97 26.60
N ASP A 23 27.93 14.03 26.85
CA ASP A 23 28.75 14.00 28.07
C ASP A 23 29.94 14.99 27.98
N PRO A 24 30.75 15.16 29.04
CA PRO A 24 31.95 16.02 29.00
C PRO A 24 33.03 15.58 28.01
N ALA A 25 33.02 14.32 27.57
CA ALA A 25 33.91 13.77 26.54
C ALA A 25 33.30 13.88 25.13
N LEU A 26 32.23 14.68 24.97
CA LEU A 26 31.49 14.88 23.73
C LEU A 26 30.85 13.60 23.15
N ARG A 27 30.54 12.62 24.01
CA ARG A 27 29.86 11.39 23.60
C ARG A 27 28.35 11.57 23.70
N PRO A 28 27.57 11.09 22.72
CA PRO A 28 26.11 11.13 22.78
C PRO A 28 25.59 10.27 23.94
N LEU A 29 24.79 10.88 24.81
CA LEU A 29 24.06 10.20 25.89
C LEU A 29 22.63 9.89 25.46
N GLU A 30 21.95 10.87 24.86
CA GLU A 30 20.53 10.77 24.52
C GLU A 30 20.23 11.67 23.32
N THR A 31 19.42 11.18 22.38
CA THR A 31 18.94 11.95 21.24
C THR A 31 17.43 12.13 21.33
N LEU A 32 17.01 13.38 21.26
CA LEU A 32 15.62 13.81 21.36
C LEU A 32 15.15 14.36 20.01
N ALA A 33 14.07 13.78 19.50
CA ALA A 33 13.32 14.28 18.35
C ALA A 33 11.82 14.31 18.69
N PRO A 34 11.38 15.27 19.54
CA PRO A 34 10.04 15.23 20.15
C PRO A 34 8.90 15.38 19.14
N ALA A 35 9.18 16.05 18.02
CA ALA A 35 8.23 16.27 16.94
C ALA A 35 8.46 15.36 15.73
N ALA A 36 9.30 14.32 15.85
CA ALA A 36 9.51 13.36 14.76
C ALA A 36 8.18 12.66 14.42
N GLN A 37 7.55 13.11 13.35
CA GLN A 37 6.34 12.51 12.81
C GLN A 37 6.69 11.09 12.35
N ARG A 38 5.97 10.07 12.82
CA ARG A 38 5.98 8.78 12.13
C ARG A 38 5.33 8.99 10.78
N CYS A 39 6.06 8.72 9.70
CA CYS A 39 5.56 8.81 8.32
C CYS A 39 4.56 7.68 8.03
N ALA A 40 3.47 7.63 8.78
CA ALA A 40 2.48 6.59 8.65
C ALA A 40 1.44 7.00 7.61
N THR A 41 1.35 6.21 6.55
CA THR A 41 0.26 6.29 5.59
C THR A 41 -0.74 5.21 5.98
N TYR A 42 -1.81 5.60 6.68
CA TYR A 42 -2.91 4.69 7.02
C TYR A 42 -4.02 4.89 5.99
N MET A 43 -4.11 3.99 5.03
CA MET A 43 -5.20 3.97 4.07
C MET A 43 -5.61 2.54 3.76
N ASP A 44 -6.92 2.31 3.70
CA ASP A 44 -7.51 1.09 3.21
C ASP A 44 -7.85 1.28 1.74
N ILE A 45 -7.31 0.40 0.89
CA ILE A 45 -7.48 0.48 -0.56
C ILE A 45 -8.08 -0.83 -1.04
N VAL A 46 -9.26 -0.76 -1.67
CA VAL A 46 -9.86 -1.89 -2.38
C VAL A 46 -9.73 -1.64 -3.88
N ILE A 47 -9.02 -2.54 -4.56
CA ILE A 47 -8.86 -2.49 -6.02
C ILE A 47 -9.86 -3.46 -6.64
N VAL A 48 -10.74 -2.93 -7.50
CA VAL A 48 -11.78 -3.70 -8.19
C VAL A 48 -11.35 -3.94 -9.65
N LEU A 49 -11.16 -5.20 -10.03
CA LEU A 49 -10.64 -5.63 -11.32
C LEU A 49 -11.74 -6.23 -12.20
N ASP A 50 -11.85 -5.74 -13.44
CA ASP A 50 -12.72 -6.37 -14.45
C ASP A 50 -12.07 -7.66 -14.97
N GLY A 51 -12.64 -8.80 -14.61
CA GLY A 51 -12.24 -10.15 -15.01
C GLY A 51 -13.07 -10.75 -16.15
N SER A 52 -13.86 -9.94 -16.85
CA SER A 52 -14.73 -10.39 -17.95
C SER A 52 -13.95 -10.86 -19.20
N ASN A 53 -14.65 -11.51 -20.13
CA ASN A 53 -14.06 -12.04 -21.38
C ASN A 53 -13.56 -10.98 -22.36
N SER A 54 -14.00 -9.73 -22.24
CA SER A 54 -13.47 -8.62 -23.05
C SER A 54 -12.10 -8.13 -22.60
N ILE A 55 -11.65 -8.50 -21.40
CA ILE A 55 -10.34 -8.09 -20.88
C ILE A 55 -9.29 -9.14 -21.23
N TYR A 56 -8.56 -8.88 -22.31
CA TYR A 56 -7.46 -9.70 -22.78
C TYR A 56 -6.39 -8.82 -23.44
N PRO A 57 -5.09 -9.07 -23.21
CA PRO A 57 -4.53 -10.17 -22.44
C PRO A 57 -4.45 -9.88 -20.93
N TRP A 58 -4.74 -10.90 -20.10
CA TRP A 58 -4.85 -10.73 -18.63
C TRP A 58 -3.55 -10.27 -17.95
N HIS A 59 -2.40 -10.64 -18.49
CA HIS A 59 -1.10 -10.31 -17.90
C HIS A 59 -0.86 -8.78 -17.82
N GLU A 60 -1.52 -7.98 -18.65
CA GLU A 60 -1.45 -6.51 -18.55
C GLU A 60 -2.11 -5.99 -17.27
N VAL A 61 -3.24 -6.59 -16.86
CA VAL A 61 -3.92 -6.27 -15.60
C VAL A 61 -3.04 -6.65 -14.41
N GLN A 62 -2.44 -7.84 -14.43
CA GLN A 62 -1.49 -8.30 -13.40
C GLN A 62 -0.27 -7.38 -13.31
N THR A 63 0.24 -6.91 -14.46
CA THR A 63 1.38 -5.99 -14.54
C THR A 63 1.02 -4.61 -13.98
N PHE A 64 -0.14 -4.07 -14.36
CA PHE A 64 -0.66 -2.83 -13.82
C PHE A 64 -0.82 -2.90 -12.29
N LEU A 65 -1.45 -3.97 -11.80
CA LEU A 65 -1.67 -4.21 -10.37
C LEU A 65 -0.33 -4.29 -9.62
N THR A 66 0.64 -5.04 -10.15
CA THR A 66 1.98 -5.12 -9.53
C THR A 66 2.67 -3.74 -9.50
N ASN A 67 2.55 -2.94 -10.56
CA ASN A 67 3.19 -1.63 -10.65
C ASN A 67 2.58 -0.59 -9.69
N ILE A 68 1.27 -0.63 -9.45
CA ILE A 68 0.62 0.28 -8.49
C ILE A 68 0.92 -0.14 -7.06
N LEU A 69 0.84 -1.44 -6.74
CA LEU A 69 1.11 -1.97 -5.40
C LEU A 69 2.52 -1.66 -4.90
N ARG A 70 3.51 -1.66 -5.80
CA ARG A 70 4.90 -1.26 -5.49
C ARG A 70 5.04 0.17 -4.97
N LYS A 71 4.06 1.04 -5.23
CA LYS A 71 4.10 2.45 -4.83
C LYS A 71 3.45 2.67 -3.46
N PHE A 72 2.75 1.67 -2.92
CA PHE A 72 2.12 1.76 -1.61
C PHE A 72 3.05 1.26 -0.50
N PHE A 73 2.96 1.91 0.66
CA PHE A 73 3.58 1.45 1.89
C PHE A 73 2.62 0.49 2.58
N ILE A 74 2.80 -0.81 2.34
CA ILE A 74 1.91 -1.87 2.83
C ILE A 74 2.56 -2.59 3.99
N GLY A 75 1.84 -2.70 5.10
CA GLY A 75 2.20 -3.55 6.22
C GLY A 75 1.49 -3.21 7.53
N PRO A 76 1.87 -3.88 8.64
CA PRO A 76 1.22 -3.68 9.94
C PRO A 76 1.36 -2.22 10.40
N GLY A 77 0.23 -1.54 10.61
CA GLY A 77 0.24 -0.11 10.93
C GLY A 77 0.66 0.80 9.78
N GLN A 78 0.47 0.35 8.53
CA GLN A 78 0.54 1.15 7.31
C GLN A 78 -0.69 0.88 6.44
N SER A 79 -0.63 1.11 5.12
CA SER A 79 -1.77 0.89 4.24
C SER A 79 -2.10 -0.59 4.12
N GLN A 80 -3.38 -0.91 4.01
CA GLN A 80 -3.87 -2.25 3.72
C GLN A 80 -4.52 -2.27 2.34
N VAL A 81 -4.34 -3.38 1.62
CA VAL A 81 -4.87 -3.51 0.25
C VAL A 81 -5.66 -4.79 0.10
N GLY A 82 -6.93 -4.65 -0.29
CA GLY A 82 -7.81 -5.74 -0.71
C GLY A 82 -7.99 -5.72 -2.23
N VAL A 83 -8.29 -6.88 -2.81
CA VAL A 83 -8.59 -7.01 -4.24
C VAL A 83 -9.88 -7.79 -4.45
N LEU A 84 -10.75 -7.20 -5.26
CA LEU A 84 -11.99 -7.79 -5.74
C LEU A 84 -11.88 -7.95 -7.26
N GLN A 85 -12.23 -9.11 -7.79
CA GLN A 85 -12.42 -9.32 -9.21
C GLN A 85 -13.91 -9.43 -9.52
N TYR A 86 -14.34 -8.93 -10.69
CA TYR A 86 -15.73 -9.04 -11.11
C TYR A 86 -15.89 -9.45 -12.57
N GLY A 87 -17.00 -10.11 -12.86
CA GLY A 87 -17.47 -10.44 -14.20
C GLY A 87 -18.96 -10.76 -14.11
N GLU A 88 -19.32 -12.04 -14.21
CA GLU A 88 -20.68 -12.53 -13.95
C GLU A 88 -21.02 -12.59 -12.44
N ARG A 89 -19.99 -12.73 -11.61
CA ARG A 89 -20.03 -12.65 -10.13
C ARG A 89 -18.89 -11.78 -9.64
N ALA A 90 -19.00 -11.26 -8.42
CA ALA A 90 -17.91 -10.63 -7.69
C ALA A 90 -17.18 -11.68 -6.84
N VAL A 91 -15.85 -11.65 -6.85
CA VAL A 91 -14.97 -12.59 -6.14
C VAL A 91 -13.92 -11.79 -5.41
N GLN A 92 -13.81 -12.00 -4.11
CA GLN A 92 -12.73 -11.43 -3.32
C GLN A 92 -11.48 -12.29 -3.50
N GLU A 93 -10.47 -11.73 -4.16
CA GLU A 93 -9.17 -12.38 -4.34
C GLU A 93 -8.41 -12.40 -3.00
N TRP A 94 -8.48 -11.28 -2.26
CA TRP A 94 -8.05 -11.21 -0.87
C TRP A 94 -8.66 -10.02 -0.12
N ALA A 95 -8.75 -10.17 1.19
CA ALA A 95 -9.21 -9.13 2.11
C ALA A 95 -8.13 -8.08 2.41
N LEU A 96 -8.56 -6.93 2.95
CA LEU A 96 -7.68 -6.08 3.73
C LEU A 96 -7.02 -6.91 4.85
N ASP A 97 -5.80 -6.53 5.24
CA ASP A 97 -5.01 -7.21 6.29
C ASP A 97 -4.58 -8.68 5.99
N GLN A 98 -4.97 -9.25 4.84
CA GLN A 98 -4.57 -10.63 4.49
C GLN A 98 -3.07 -10.77 4.22
N TYR A 99 -2.45 -9.71 3.69
CA TYR A 99 -1.02 -9.65 3.41
C TYR A 99 -0.39 -8.48 4.14
N GLN A 100 0.81 -8.71 4.68
CA GLN A 100 1.48 -7.78 5.59
C GLN A 100 2.73 -7.16 4.97
N THR A 101 3.07 -7.55 3.74
CA THR A 101 4.22 -6.98 3.02
C THR A 101 3.91 -6.72 1.56
N VAL A 102 4.58 -5.72 0.98
CA VAL A 102 4.48 -5.41 -0.46
C VAL A 102 4.88 -6.62 -1.32
N GLN A 103 5.85 -7.42 -0.88
CA GLN A 103 6.30 -8.62 -1.57
C GLN A 103 5.18 -9.65 -1.70
N GLU A 104 4.49 -9.96 -0.60
CA GLU A 104 3.37 -10.91 -0.57
C GLU A 104 2.24 -10.48 -1.48
N VAL A 105 1.82 -9.20 -1.42
CA VAL A 105 0.74 -8.70 -2.28
C VAL A 105 1.14 -8.74 -3.75
N MET A 106 2.40 -8.43 -4.09
CA MET A 106 2.89 -8.54 -5.47
C MET A 106 2.90 -9.98 -5.98
N GLU A 107 3.27 -10.94 -5.15
CA GLU A 107 3.26 -12.36 -5.52
C GLU A 107 1.82 -12.85 -5.71
N ALA A 108 0.90 -12.47 -4.82
CA ALA A 108 -0.53 -12.74 -4.97
C ALA A 108 -1.09 -12.12 -6.26
N ALA A 109 -0.76 -10.86 -6.55
CA ALA A 109 -1.21 -10.15 -7.76
C ALA A 109 -0.80 -10.85 -9.06
N ARG A 110 0.40 -11.44 -9.12
CA ARG A 110 0.86 -12.20 -10.29
C ARG A 110 0.14 -13.53 -10.47
N ASN A 111 -0.45 -14.06 -9.41
CA ASN A 111 -1.12 -15.35 -9.40
C ASN A 111 -2.64 -15.25 -9.55
N ILE A 112 -3.22 -14.04 -9.56
CA ILE A 112 -4.64 -13.84 -9.85
C ILE A 112 -4.94 -14.37 -11.24
N SER A 113 -5.86 -15.31 -11.34
CA SER A 113 -6.37 -15.79 -12.61
C SER A 113 -7.60 -15.00 -13.02
N ARG A 114 -7.74 -14.72 -14.32
CA ARG A 114 -8.94 -14.07 -14.85
C ARG A 114 -10.15 -14.97 -14.58
N GLN A 115 -11.23 -14.37 -14.08
CA GLN A 115 -12.43 -15.11 -13.71
C GLN A 115 -13.12 -15.75 -14.91
N GLU A 116 -13.08 -15.06 -16.06
CA GLU A 116 -13.84 -15.43 -17.25
C GLU A 116 -15.36 -15.38 -17.03
N GLY A 117 -16.13 -15.35 -18.11
CA GLY A 117 -17.59 -15.30 -18.02
C GLY A 117 -18.25 -14.53 -19.15
N ARG A 118 -19.59 -14.58 -19.20
CA ARG A 118 -20.36 -14.01 -20.31
C ARG A 118 -20.85 -12.59 -20.05
N GLU A 119 -20.70 -12.09 -18.82
CA GLU A 119 -21.23 -10.81 -18.38
C GLU A 119 -20.19 -9.97 -17.65
N THR A 120 -20.45 -8.67 -17.58
CA THR A 120 -19.62 -7.67 -16.89
C THR A 120 -20.52 -6.87 -15.95
N ARG A 121 -20.64 -7.31 -14.70
CA ARG A 121 -21.56 -6.73 -13.71
C ARG A 121 -20.84 -5.74 -12.79
N THR A 122 -20.41 -4.61 -13.33
CA THR A 122 -19.68 -3.57 -12.57
C THR A 122 -20.50 -3.02 -11.39
N ALA A 123 -21.81 -2.78 -11.58
CA ALA A 123 -22.68 -2.28 -10.51
C ALA A 123 -22.76 -3.25 -9.33
N LEU A 124 -22.84 -4.56 -9.60
CA LEU A 124 -22.82 -5.59 -8.56
C LEU A 124 -21.51 -5.56 -7.77
N ALA A 125 -20.38 -5.39 -8.46
CA ALA A 125 -19.06 -5.34 -7.83
C ALA A 125 -18.92 -4.16 -6.88
N ILE A 126 -19.39 -2.97 -7.27
CA ILE A 126 -19.32 -1.76 -6.44
C ILE A 126 -20.20 -1.89 -5.19
N HIS A 127 -21.35 -2.55 -5.28
CA HIS A 127 -22.17 -2.84 -4.10
C HIS A 127 -21.52 -3.83 -3.11
N TRP A 128 -20.52 -4.59 -3.57
CA TRP A 128 -19.85 -5.64 -2.80
C TRP A 128 -18.51 -5.19 -2.22
N ALA A 129 -17.94 -4.10 -2.73
CA ALA A 129 -16.66 -3.51 -2.33
C ALA A 129 -16.84 -2.50 -1.18
#